data_AF-A0A4Y7LHX3-F1
#
_entry.id   AF-A0A4Y7LHX3-F1
#
_cell.length_a   1.000
_cell.length_b   1.000
_cell.length_c   1.000
_cell.angle_alpha   90.00
_cell.angle_beta   90.00
_cell.angle_gamma   90.00
#
_symmetry.space_group_name_H-M   'P 1'
#
loop_
_entity.id
_entity.type
_entity.pdbx_description
1 polymer ?
#
loop_
_entity_poly.entity_id
_entity_poly.type
_entity_poly.pdbx_seq_one_letter_code
_entity_poly.pdbx_strand_id
1 'polypeptide(L)'
;MSCFSRRNTKAKQQQEREIMPMTDTDQVVPPALVEIAPILRVADGVEARYPRVAYLCRFYAFEKAQKLDPASSGRGVSSYKSALLQRLEREDIPTLTGRVKKTDAREIKSFYKQYHRNFMEALQKADDKDDLTELRKVWQTVGVLYEVCKSVNLKHAVQVADGLKLAVPPPPFPIRR
;
A
#
# COMPACT_ATOMS: atom_id res chain seq x y z
N MET A 1 51.64 -23.81 -33.26
CA MET A 1 51.85 -23.26 -31.91
C MET A 1 51.14 -21.90 -31.84
N SER A 2 49.91 -21.88 -31.33
CA SER A 2 49.03 -20.70 -31.37
C SER A 2 49.01 -19.99 -30.03
N CYS A 3 49.16 -18.66 -30.08
CA CYS A 3 49.21 -17.73 -28.96
C CYS A 3 47.94 -17.79 -28.08
N PHE A 4 48.09 -18.17 -26.81
CA PHE A 4 47.03 -18.05 -25.82
C PHE A 4 46.97 -16.61 -25.31
N SER A 5 46.11 -15.82 -25.93
CA SER A 5 45.82 -14.44 -25.54
C SER A 5 45.23 -14.41 -24.12
N ARG A 6 45.92 -13.72 -23.20
CA ARG A 6 45.45 -13.43 -21.84
C ARG A 6 44.19 -12.59 -21.91
N ARG A 7 43.03 -13.24 -21.78
CA ARG A 7 41.76 -12.54 -21.56
C ARG A 7 41.80 -11.86 -20.20
N ASN A 8 41.60 -10.56 -20.28
CA ASN A 8 41.73 -9.52 -19.28
C ASN A 8 40.71 -9.74 -18.14
N THR A 9 41.15 -10.20 -16.97
CA THR A 9 40.30 -10.42 -15.78
C THR A 9 39.91 -9.12 -15.05
N LYS A 10 40.32 -7.96 -15.55
CA LYS A 10 40.00 -6.64 -14.94
C LYS A 10 38.71 -5.99 -15.43
N ALA A 11 37.98 -6.62 -16.36
CA ALA A 11 36.69 -6.10 -16.84
C ALA A 11 35.49 -6.51 -15.97
N LYS A 12 35.70 -7.27 -14.88
CA LYS A 12 34.62 -7.79 -14.02
C LYS A 12 34.54 -7.17 -12.63
N GLN A 13 35.32 -6.11 -12.33
CA GLN A 13 35.40 -5.56 -10.96
C GLN A 13 35.17 -4.05 -10.85
N GLN A 14 34.90 -3.32 -11.93
CA GLN A 14 34.70 -1.88 -11.86
C GLN A 14 33.52 -1.43 -12.73
N GLN A 15 32.30 -1.85 -12.39
CA GLN A 15 31.09 -1.07 -12.69
C GLN A 15 29.92 -1.56 -11.83
N GLU A 16 30.14 -1.74 -10.53
CA GLU A 16 29.04 -1.77 -9.55
C GLU A 16 29.23 -0.52 -8.70
N ARG A 17 28.96 0.63 -9.32
CA ARG A 17 28.92 1.91 -8.63
C ARG A 17 27.70 1.87 -7.72
N GLU A 18 27.96 1.55 -6.47
CA GLU A 18 27.24 1.98 -5.26
C GLU A 18 25.96 2.77 -5.55
N ILE A 19 24.86 2.05 -5.79
CA ILE A 19 23.56 2.55 -5.36
C ILE A 19 23.45 2.03 -3.94
N MET A 20 23.84 2.88 -2.99
CA MET A 20 23.63 2.63 -1.57
C MET A 20 22.21 2.08 -1.38
N PRO A 21 22.01 0.98 -0.64
CA PRO A 21 20.69 0.70 -0.12
C PRO A 21 20.41 1.80 0.89
N MET A 22 19.77 2.89 0.47
CA MET A 22 18.99 3.68 1.39
C MET A 22 17.94 2.71 1.90
N THR A 23 18.19 2.16 3.09
CA THR A 23 17.20 1.44 3.87
C THR A 23 15.98 2.35 3.95
N ASP A 24 14.95 2.02 3.17
CA ASP A 24 13.70 2.76 2.99
C ASP A 24 12.79 2.62 4.23
N THR A 25 13.41 2.68 5.40
CA THR A 25 12.82 2.37 6.69
C THR A 25 12.62 3.66 7.46
N ASP A 26 11.34 3.98 7.66
CA ASP A 26 10.88 4.68 8.86
C ASP A 26 11.06 6.19 8.91
N GLN A 27 10.74 6.90 7.82
CA GLN A 27 10.41 8.31 8.01
C GLN A 27 9.13 8.40 8.85
N VAL A 28 9.29 8.83 10.11
CA VAL A 28 8.19 8.95 11.06
C VAL A 28 7.13 9.90 10.50
N VAL A 29 5.88 9.44 10.47
CA VAL A 29 4.75 10.23 9.97
C VAL A 29 4.66 11.54 10.78
N PRO A 30 4.76 12.72 10.13
CA PRO A 30 4.64 13.99 10.83
C PRO A 30 3.31 14.12 11.57
N PRO A 31 3.24 14.84 12.70
CA PRO A 31 2.01 14.98 13.48
C PRO A 31 0.82 15.53 12.67
N ALA A 32 1.08 16.45 11.73
CA ALA A 32 0.08 17.00 10.83
C ALA A 32 -0.55 15.97 9.86
N LEU A 33 0.07 14.79 9.73
CA LEU A 33 -0.33 13.72 8.82
C LEU A 33 -0.70 12.43 9.56
N VAL A 34 -0.94 12.47 10.87
CA VAL A 34 -1.19 11.25 11.69
C VAL A 34 -2.33 10.37 11.14
N GLU A 35 -3.30 10.96 10.44
CA GLU A 35 -4.42 10.25 9.80
C GLU A 35 -4.02 9.27 8.69
N ILE A 36 -2.84 9.43 8.07
CA ILE A 36 -2.38 8.51 7.00
C ILE A 36 -1.64 7.29 7.59
N ALA A 37 -1.24 7.33 8.86
CA ALA A 37 -0.45 6.27 9.48
C ALA A 37 -1.14 4.88 9.46
N PRO A 38 -2.46 4.75 9.68
CA PRO A 38 -3.15 3.47 9.51
C PRO A 38 -3.08 2.93 8.08
N ILE A 39 -3.09 3.80 7.07
CA ILE A 39 -3.02 3.39 5.66
C ILE A 39 -1.65 2.78 5.34
N LEU A 40 -0.58 3.42 5.83
CA LEU A 40 0.79 2.94 5.65
C LEU A 40 1.02 1.61 6.38
N ARG A 41 0.50 1.46 7.60
CA ARG A 41 0.53 0.17 8.32
C ARG A 41 -0.13 -0.96 7.54
N VAL A 42 -1.26 -0.69 6.89
CA VAL A 42 -1.92 -1.68 6.02
C VAL A 42 -1.06 -1.99 4.79
N ALA A 43 -0.42 -0.98 4.20
CA ALA A 43 0.45 -1.17 3.05
C ALA A 43 1.65 -2.10 3.39
N ASP A 44 2.32 -1.83 4.51
CA ASP A 44 3.48 -2.63 4.95
C ASP A 44 3.06 -4.07 5.28
N GLY A 45 1.88 -4.27 5.88
CA GLY A 45 1.37 -5.61 6.20
C GLY A 45 1.03 -6.48 5.00
N VAL A 46 0.75 -5.88 3.83
CA VAL A 46 0.37 -6.62 2.61
C VAL A 46 1.49 -6.67 1.56
N GLU A 47 2.54 -5.86 1.72
CA GLU A 47 3.63 -5.69 0.75
C GLU A 47 4.26 -7.00 0.29
N ALA A 48 4.58 -7.89 1.23
CA ALA A 48 5.28 -9.15 0.92
C ALA A 48 4.48 -10.08 0.00
N ARG A 49 3.14 -10.04 0.06
CA ARG A 49 2.26 -10.97 -0.67
C ARG A 49 1.48 -10.29 -1.80
N TYR A 50 1.18 -9.01 -1.65
CA TYR A 50 0.37 -8.22 -2.57
C TYR A 50 1.05 -6.87 -2.84
N PRO A 51 2.21 -6.87 -3.53
CA PRO A 51 3.03 -5.67 -3.69
C PRO A 51 2.31 -4.55 -4.44
N ARG A 52 1.49 -4.87 -5.46
CA ARG A 52 0.67 -3.86 -6.15
C ARG A 52 -0.40 -3.25 -5.24
N VAL A 53 -0.97 -4.03 -4.31
CA VAL A 53 -1.96 -3.50 -3.35
C VAL A 53 -1.31 -2.56 -2.35
N ALA A 54 -0.11 -2.91 -1.85
CA ALA A 54 0.68 -2.03 -0.98
C ALA A 54 0.99 -0.69 -1.66
N TYR A 55 1.45 -0.74 -2.91
CA TYR A 55 1.67 0.46 -3.73
C TYR A 55 0.42 1.35 -3.82
N LEU A 56 -0.75 0.76 -4.12
CA LEU A 56 -2.01 1.51 -4.21
C LEU A 56 -2.41 2.15 -2.86
N CYS A 57 -2.14 1.47 -1.74
CA CYS A 57 -2.38 2.02 -0.41
C CYS A 57 -1.45 3.21 -0.13
N ARG A 58 -0.15 3.11 -0.46
CA ARG A 58 0.82 4.22 -0.33
C ARG A 58 0.46 5.40 -1.22
N PHE A 59 0.03 5.13 -2.45
CA PHE A 59 -0.42 6.18 -3.38
C PHE A 59 -1.63 6.92 -2.82
N TYR A 60 -2.60 6.20 -2.26
CA TYR A 60 -3.74 6.81 -1.59
C TYR A 60 -3.33 7.60 -0.34
N ALA A 61 -2.38 7.11 0.45
CA ALA A 61 -1.85 7.83 1.60
C ALA A 61 -1.20 9.16 1.19
N PHE A 62 -0.45 9.18 0.09
CA PHE A 62 0.14 10.39 -0.48
C PHE A 62 -0.92 11.41 -0.91
N GLU A 63 -1.97 11.00 -1.63
CA GLU A 63 -3.07 11.89 -2.00
C GLU A 63 -3.82 12.42 -0.77
N LYS A 64 -4.02 11.59 0.25
CA LYS A 64 -4.64 12.00 1.51
C LYS A 64 -3.75 13.03 2.23
N ALA A 65 -2.44 12.83 2.25
CA ALA A 65 -1.49 13.78 2.83
C ALA A 65 -1.48 15.13 2.09
N GLN A 66 -1.64 15.13 0.76
CA GLN A 66 -1.79 16.36 -0.02
C GLN A 66 -3.06 17.12 0.34
N LYS A 67 -4.17 16.41 0.60
CA LYS A 67 -5.44 17.04 1.02
C LYS A 67 -5.41 17.57 2.45
N LEU A 68 -4.70 16.89 3.35
CA LEU A 68 -4.59 17.27 4.77
C LEU A 68 -3.78 18.56 4.97
N ASP A 69 -2.69 18.74 4.23
CA ASP A 69 -1.88 19.96 4.29
C ASP A 69 -1.43 20.39 2.89
N PRO A 70 -2.31 21.01 2.08
CA PRO A 70 -1.98 21.39 0.71
C PRO A 70 -0.76 22.32 0.61
N ALA A 71 -0.63 23.24 1.56
CA ALA A 71 0.48 24.19 1.63
C ALA A 71 1.80 23.57 2.11
N SER A 72 1.77 22.32 2.62
CA SER A 72 2.93 21.66 3.24
C SER A 72 3.57 22.50 4.35
N SER A 73 2.72 23.17 5.11
CA SER A 73 3.08 24.14 6.16
C SER A 73 3.50 23.48 7.48
N GLY A 74 3.14 22.21 7.69
CA GLY A 74 3.53 21.45 8.86
C GLY A 74 5.03 21.13 8.88
N ARG A 75 5.62 21.12 10.09
CA ARG A 75 7.03 20.76 10.29
C ARG A 75 7.31 19.38 9.67
N GLY A 76 8.28 19.32 8.76
CA GLY A 76 8.71 18.08 8.12
C GLY A 76 7.75 17.52 7.07
N VAL A 77 6.58 18.14 6.83
CA VAL A 77 5.57 17.62 5.89
C VAL A 77 6.06 17.64 4.44
N SER A 78 6.72 18.72 4.01
CA SER A 78 7.25 18.82 2.65
C SER A 78 8.30 17.74 2.37
N SER A 79 9.29 17.58 3.26
CA SER A 79 10.31 16.52 3.16
C SER A 79 9.68 15.13 3.17
N TYR A 80 8.69 14.90 4.03
CA TYR A 80 7.98 13.64 4.12
C TYR A 80 7.24 13.28 2.82
N LYS A 81 6.49 14.24 2.25
CA LYS A 81 5.80 14.03 0.97
C LYS A 81 6.77 13.75 -0.17
N SER A 82 7.90 14.46 -0.22
CA SER A 82 8.93 14.24 -1.23
C SER A 82 9.53 12.83 -1.13
N ALA A 83 9.85 12.36 0.06
CA ALA A 83 10.36 10.99 0.26
C ALA A 83 9.31 9.93 -0.11
N LEU A 84 8.05 10.12 0.31
CA LEU A 84 6.95 9.21 -0.04
C LEU A 84 6.73 9.15 -1.55
N LEU A 85 6.84 10.30 -2.25
CA LEU A 85 6.75 10.34 -3.71
C LEU A 85 7.91 9.60 -4.38
N GLN A 86 9.16 9.80 -3.92
CA GLN A 86 10.31 9.08 -4.45
C GLN A 86 10.17 7.56 -4.28
N ARG A 87 9.63 7.11 -3.15
CA ARG A 87 9.34 5.69 -2.92
C ARG A 87 8.28 5.18 -3.89
N LEU A 88 7.20 5.93 -4.12
CA LEU A 88 6.17 5.57 -5.11
C LEU A 88 6.76 5.44 -6.52
N GLU A 89 7.60 6.37 -6.95
CA GLU A 89 8.24 6.32 -8.26
C GLU A 89 9.13 5.06 -8.43
N ARG A 90 9.84 4.65 -7.38
CA ARG A 90 10.66 3.42 -7.38
C ARG A 90 9.81 2.16 -7.42
N GLU A 91 8.68 2.14 -6.72
CA GLU A 91 7.81 0.97 -6.59
C GLU A 91 6.82 0.80 -7.77
N ASP A 92 6.52 1.84 -8.55
CA ASP A 92 5.42 1.78 -9.53
C ASP A 92 5.64 0.70 -10.59
N ILE A 93 6.75 0.77 -11.34
CA ILE A 93 7.07 -0.19 -12.41
C ILE A 93 7.17 -1.63 -11.90
N PRO A 94 7.99 -1.96 -10.87
CA PRO A 94 8.13 -3.34 -10.43
C PRO A 94 6.82 -3.94 -9.90
N THR A 95 6.02 -3.15 -9.18
CA THR A 95 4.72 -3.63 -8.69
C THR A 95 3.69 -3.77 -9.81
N LEU A 96 3.75 -2.92 -10.83
CA LEU A 96 2.88 -3.00 -12.00
C LEU A 96 3.18 -4.23 -12.86
N THR A 97 4.46 -4.58 -13.06
CA THR A 97 4.86 -5.80 -13.79
C THR A 97 4.42 -7.06 -13.06
N GLY A 98 4.44 -7.06 -11.72
CA GLY A 98 3.98 -8.18 -10.88
C GLY A 98 2.47 -8.26 -10.67
N ARG A 99 1.67 -7.40 -11.32
CA ARG A 99 0.22 -7.34 -11.10
C ARG A 99 -0.51 -8.56 -11.66
N VAL A 100 -1.45 -9.10 -10.89
CA VAL A 100 -2.19 -10.33 -11.25
C VAL A 100 -3.43 -10.04 -12.11
N LYS A 101 -4.12 -8.91 -11.86
CA LYS A 101 -5.32 -8.49 -12.59
C LYS A 101 -4.96 -7.51 -13.71
N LYS A 102 -5.90 -7.36 -14.64
CA LYS A 102 -5.76 -6.45 -15.79
C LYS A 102 -5.69 -4.96 -15.41
N THR A 103 -6.27 -4.58 -14.27
CA THR A 103 -6.33 -3.18 -13.82
C THR A 103 -6.16 -3.10 -12.31
N ASP A 104 -5.64 -1.97 -11.84
CA ASP A 104 -5.44 -1.71 -10.41
C ASP A 104 -6.76 -1.74 -9.64
N ALA A 105 -7.83 -1.22 -10.24
CA ALA A 105 -9.19 -1.30 -9.70
C ALA A 105 -9.63 -2.75 -9.45
N ARG A 106 -9.30 -3.67 -10.37
CA ARG A 106 -9.63 -5.10 -10.20
C ARG A 106 -8.72 -5.77 -9.18
N GLU A 107 -7.45 -5.37 -9.10
CA GLU A 107 -6.47 -5.87 -8.11
C GLU A 107 -6.98 -5.62 -6.69
N ILE A 108 -7.18 -4.35 -6.33
CA ILE A 108 -7.59 -3.93 -4.99
C ILE A 108 -8.96 -4.47 -4.61
N LYS A 109 -9.89 -4.55 -5.57
CA LYS A 109 -11.23 -5.08 -5.36
C LYS A 109 -11.23 -6.59 -5.12
N SER A 110 -10.41 -7.33 -5.85
CA SER A 110 -10.24 -8.77 -5.64
C SER A 110 -9.63 -9.03 -4.26
N PHE A 111 -8.59 -8.27 -3.90
CA PHE A 111 -7.96 -8.35 -2.59
C PHE A 111 -8.94 -8.03 -1.46
N TYR A 112 -9.68 -6.93 -1.55
CA TYR A 112 -10.70 -6.55 -0.55
C TYR A 112 -11.72 -7.66 -0.31
N LYS A 113 -12.27 -8.26 -1.38
CA LYS A 113 -13.22 -9.37 -1.26
C LYS A 113 -12.62 -10.60 -0.60
N GLN A 114 -11.37 -10.94 -0.93
CA GLN A 114 -10.67 -12.07 -0.32
C GLN A 114 -10.41 -11.82 1.17
N TYR A 115 -9.86 -10.65 1.49
CA TYR A 115 -9.54 -10.26 2.86
C TYR A 115 -10.81 -10.24 3.74
N HIS A 116 -11.90 -9.65 3.24
CA HIS A 116 -13.17 -9.60 3.95
C HIS A 116 -13.78 -10.98 4.21
N ARG A 117 -13.68 -11.91 3.25
CA ARG A 117 -14.16 -13.29 3.46
C ARG A 117 -13.36 -14.00 4.55
N ASN A 118 -12.03 -13.96 4.45
CA ASN A 118 -11.15 -14.59 5.43
C ASN A 118 -11.38 -14.00 6.83
N PHE A 119 -11.61 -12.68 6.92
CA PHE A 119 -11.95 -12.02 8.16
C PHE A 119 -13.27 -12.50 8.74
N MET A 120 -14.35 -12.56 7.94
CA MET A 120 -15.65 -13.05 8.42
C MET A 120 -15.58 -14.51 8.88
N GLU A 121 -14.84 -15.36 8.18
CA GLU A 121 -14.64 -16.75 8.57
C GLU A 121 -13.83 -16.89 9.87
N ALA A 122 -12.81 -16.04 10.07
CA ALA A 122 -12.06 -16.00 11.32
C ALA A 122 -12.95 -15.57 12.49
N LEU A 123 -13.78 -14.54 12.29
CA LEU A 123 -14.72 -14.07 13.32
C LEU A 123 -15.74 -15.12 13.74
N GLN A 124 -16.25 -15.92 12.79
CA GLN A 124 -17.21 -16.98 13.11
C GLN A 124 -16.60 -18.11 13.94
N LYS A 125 -15.28 -18.25 13.94
CA LYS A 125 -14.55 -19.29 14.68
C LYS A 125 -14.00 -18.81 16.02
N ALA A 126 -14.12 -17.52 16.31
CA ALA A 126 -13.51 -16.91 17.47
C ALA A 126 -14.53 -16.88 18.63
N ASP A 127 -14.14 -17.38 19.80
CA ASP A 127 -15.02 -17.67 20.95
C ASP A 127 -14.80 -16.71 22.14
N ASP A 128 -13.88 -15.72 22.07
CA ASP A 128 -13.29 -15.07 23.26
C ASP A 128 -13.22 -13.53 23.23
N LYS A 129 -12.86 -12.92 24.37
CA LYS A 129 -12.81 -11.45 24.55
C LYS A 129 -11.60 -10.77 23.90
N ASP A 130 -10.50 -11.49 23.69
CA ASP A 130 -9.33 -10.99 22.94
C ASP A 130 -9.69 -10.61 21.49
N ASP A 131 -10.78 -11.18 20.99
CA ASP A 131 -11.36 -10.87 19.69
C ASP A 131 -11.72 -9.40 19.56
N LEU A 132 -12.13 -8.69 20.62
CA LEU A 132 -12.59 -7.30 20.50
C LEU A 132 -11.47 -6.33 20.07
N THR A 133 -10.24 -6.55 20.54
CA THR A 133 -9.10 -5.69 20.18
C THR A 133 -8.61 -6.03 18.78
N GLU A 134 -8.57 -7.31 18.42
CA GLU A 134 -8.20 -7.77 17.09
C GLU A 134 -9.24 -7.34 16.05
N LEU A 135 -10.52 -7.55 16.34
CA LEU A 135 -11.68 -7.09 15.58
C LEU A 135 -11.59 -5.58 15.29
N ARG A 136 -11.29 -4.75 16.29
CA ARG A 136 -11.09 -3.30 16.08
C ARG A 136 -9.98 -3.02 15.05
N LYS A 137 -8.84 -3.70 15.16
CA LYS A 137 -7.73 -3.56 14.19
C LYS A 137 -8.18 -3.96 12.79
N VAL A 138 -8.90 -5.08 12.67
CA VAL A 138 -9.35 -5.54 11.36
C VAL A 138 -10.41 -4.61 10.77
N TRP A 139 -11.33 -4.07 11.57
CA TRP A 139 -12.28 -3.06 11.12
C TRP A 139 -11.58 -1.82 10.57
N GLN A 140 -10.53 -1.35 11.25
CA GLN A 140 -9.70 -0.24 10.75
C GLN A 140 -9.08 -0.61 9.39
N THR A 141 -8.53 -1.81 9.24
CA THR A 141 -7.97 -2.29 7.96
C THR A 141 -9.04 -2.37 6.87
N VAL A 142 -10.22 -2.91 7.15
CA VAL A 142 -11.32 -2.99 6.17
C VAL A 142 -11.77 -1.60 5.74
N GLY A 143 -11.87 -0.65 6.68
CA GLY A 143 -12.18 0.75 6.39
C GLY A 143 -11.16 1.40 5.46
N VAL A 144 -9.87 1.23 5.76
CA VAL A 144 -8.77 1.70 4.90
C VAL A 144 -8.85 1.10 3.50
N LEU A 145 -9.00 -0.23 3.39
CA LEU A 145 -9.07 -0.91 2.09
C LEU A 145 -10.30 -0.48 1.29
N TYR A 146 -11.41 -0.19 1.96
CA TYR A 146 -12.61 0.36 1.32
C TYR A 146 -12.34 1.77 0.75
N GLU A 147 -11.70 2.66 1.52
CA GLU A 147 -11.30 3.99 1.06
C GLU A 147 -10.37 3.93 -0.16
N VAL A 148 -9.36 3.05 -0.13
CA VAL A 148 -8.43 2.82 -1.25
C VAL A 148 -9.18 2.26 -2.46
N CYS A 149 -10.07 1.28 -2.27
CA CYS A 149 -10.85 0.71 -3.37
C CYS A 149 -11.76 1.77 -4.02
N LYS A 150 -12.37 2.65 -3.21
CA LYS A 150 -13.18 3.77 -3.69
C LYS A 150 -12.33 4.77 -4.46
N SER A 151 -11.15 5.15 -3.97
CA SER A 151 -10.28 6.14 -4.64
C SER A 151 -9.79 5.64 -6.00
N VAL A 152 -9.37 4.38 -6.09
CA VAL A 152 -8.93 3.76 -7.35
C VAL A 152 -10.09 3.56 -8.32
N ASN A 153 -11.26 3.15 -7.83
CA ASN A 153 -12.44 3.01 -8.68
C ASN A 153 -12.95 4.35 -9.21
N LEU A 154 -12.94 5.44 -8.43
CA LEU A 154 -13.33 6.77 -8.93
C LEU A 154 -12.43 7.23 -10.09
N LYS A 155 -11.12 6.95 -10.02
CA LYS A 155 -10.18 7.24 -11.11
C LYS A 155 -10.44 6.39 -12.36
N HIS A 156 -10.89 5.15 -12.17
CA HIS A 156 -11.14 4.20 -13.25
C HIS A 156 -12.58 4.27 -13.82
N ALA A 157 -13.55 4.78 -13.06
CA ALA A 157 -14.95 4.99 -13.46
C ALA A 157 -15.09 6.11 -14.50
N VAL A 158 -14.10 7.01 -14.57
CA VAL A 158 -13.94 7.96 -15.68
C VAL A 158 -13.62 7.23 -17.00
N GLN A 159 -13.26 5.95 -16.98
CA GLN A 159 -12.91 5.16 -18.18
C GLN A 159 -13.74 3.89 -18.42
N VAL A 160 -14.38 3.29 -17.41
CA VAL A 160 -15.30 2.14 -17.61
C VAL A 160 -16.41 2.16 -16.55
N ALA A 161 -17.65 2.36 -17.01
CA ALA A 161 -18.86 2.28 -16.19
C ALA A 161 -19.27 0.81 -15.96
N ASP A 162 -18.54 0.11 -15.08
CA ASP A 162 -19.05 -1.11 -14.44
C ASP A 162 -19.49 -0.76 -13.02
N GLY A 163 -20.77 -0.41 -12.90
CA GLY A 163 -21.42 -0.07 -11.64
C GLY A 163 -21.35 -1.23 -10.66
N LEU A 164 -20.39 -1.18 -9.73
CA LEU A 164 -20.33 -2.12 -8.62
C LEU A 164 -20.52 -1.38 -7.30
N LYS A 165 -21.66 -1.64 -6.65
CA LYS A 165 -21.94 -1.22 -5.27
C LYS A 165 -20.95 -1.95 -4.37
N LEU A 166 -19.85 -1.29 -3.99
CA LEU A 166 -19.06 -1.73 -2.84
C LEU A 166 -19.95 -1.55 -1.62
N ALA A 167 -20.33 -2.66 -0.96
CA ALA A 167 -21.07 -2.59 0.29
C ALA A 167 -20.26 -1.77 1.29
N VAL A 168 -20.87 -0.71 1.83
CA VAL A 168 -20.30 0.07 2.92
C VAL A 168 -20.03 -0.91 4.07
N PRO A 169 -18.84 -0.92 4.68
CA PRO A 169 -18.59 -1.78 5.83
C PRO A 169 -19.68 -1.55 6.89
N PRO A 170 -20.32 -2.60 7.44
CA PRO A 170 -21.35 -2.43 8.45
C PRO A 170 -20.82 -1.63 9.64
N PRO A 171 -21.62 -0.83 10.34
CA PRO A 171 -21.16 -0.18 11.57
C PRO A 171 -20.73 -1.25 12.60
N PRO A 172 -19.76 -0.94 13.49
CA PRO A 172 -19.27 -1.88 14.49
C PRO A 172 -20.37 -2.19 15.51
N PHE A 173 -21.12 -3.26 15.24
CA PHE A 173 -22.18 -3.88 16.03
C PHE A 173 -23.38 -2.98 16.40
N PRO A 174 -24.60 -3.55 16.50
CA PRO A 174 -25.66 -2.90 17.25
C PRO A 174 -25.24 -2.87 18.72
N ILE A 175 -25.24 -1.68 19.32
CA ILE A 175 -25.20 -1.52 20.77
C ILE A 175 -26.42 -2.30 21.29
N ARG A 176 -26.21 -3.52 21.81
CA ARG A 176 -27.22 -4.16 22.66
C ARG A 176 -27.34 -3.25 23.88
N ARG A 177 -28.40 -2.43 23.89
CA ARG A 177 -28.89 -1.74 25.08
C ARG A 177 -29.40 -2.75 26.08
#